data_AF-A0ABD2LDT5-F1
#
_entry.id   AF-A0ABD2LDT5-F1
#
_cell.length_a   1.000
_cell.length_b   1.000
_cell.length_c   1.000
_cell.angle_alpha   90.00
_cell.angle_beta   90.00
_cell.angle_gamma   90.00
#
_symmetry.space_group_name_H-M   'P 1'
#
loop_
_entity.id
_entity.type
_entity.pdbx_description
1 polymer ?
#
loop_
_entity_poly.entity_id
_entity_poly.type
_entity_poly.pdbx_seq_one_letter_code
_entity_poly.pdbx_strand_id
1 'polypeptide(L)'
;MDSNAQPPLDYLSNRMKRLLSTGEDADVQFLVGKDDNKELLSAHKPILKMASKVLAEMFRCDATEDTNAAWEVINSSNPIVVTDVEVVPFKIMLSYIYTD
;
A
#
# COMPACT_ATOMS: atom_id res chain seq x y z
N MET A 1 5.69 -38.48 -8.31
CA MET A 1 5.46 -37.28 -7.48
C MET A 1 5.83 -36.12 -8.36
N ASP A 2 4.85 -35.59 -9.10
CA ASP A 2 5.09 -34.52 -10.07
C ASP A 2 5.01 -33.20 -9.34
N SER A 3 6.15 -32.78 -8.79
CA SER A 3 6.32 -31.55 -8.00
C SER A 3 6.38 -30.30 -8.87
N ASN A 4 5.52 -30.18 -9.88
CA ASN A 4 5.50 -29.02 -10.78
C ASN A 4 4.10 -28.49 -11.11
N ALA A 5 3.11 -28.74 -10.24
CA ALA A 5 1.81 -28.09 -10.35
C ALA A 5 1.94 -26.64 -9.86
N GLN A 6 2.09 -25.69 -10.78
CA GLN A 6 1.90 -24.29 -10.50
C GLN A 6 0.49 -24.12 -9.91
N PRO A 7 0.33 -23.57 -8.69
CA PRO A 7 -1.00 -23.36 -8.13
C PRO A 7 -1.81 -22.50 -9.10
N PRO A 8 -3.13 -22.73 -9.22
CA PRO A 8 -3.98 -21.92 -10.08
C PRO A 8 -3.77 -20.44 -9.76
N LEU A 9 -3.74 -19.59 -10.78
CA LEU A 9 -3.53 -18.14 -10.62
C LEU A 9 -4.47 -17.55 -9.54
N ASP A 10 -5.69 -18.07 -9.48
CA ASP A 10 -6.73 -17.72 -8.50
C ASP A 10 -6.30 -17.90 -7.04
N TYR A 11 -5.43 -18.88 -6.75
CA TYR A 11 -4.95 -19.13 -5.39
C TYR A 11 -4.04 -18.01 -4.90
N LEU A 12 -3.16 -17.48 -5.76
CA LEU A 12 -2.30 -16.36 -5.42
C LEU A 12 -3.12 -15.08 -5.25
N SER A 13 -4.01 -14.77 -6.20
CA SER A 13 -4.86 -13.57 -6.13
C SER A 13 -5.75 -13.58 -4.88
N ASN A 14 -6.29 -14.74 -4.47
CA ASN A 14 -7.07 -14.85 -3.24
C ASN A 14 -6.24 -14.61 -1.97
N ARG A 15 -4.98 -15.08 -1.95
CA ARG A 15 -4.05 -14.80 -0.83
C ARG A 15 -3.70 -13.32 -0.76
N MET A 16 -3.46 -12.68 -1.89
CA MET A 16 -3.16 -11.24 -1.95
C MET A 16 -4.36 -10.39 -1.54
N LYS A 17 -5.58 -10.75 -1.96
CA LYS A 17 -6.82 -10.12 -1.47
C LYS A 17 -6.95 -10.23 0.04
N ARG A 18 -6.70 -11.43 0.61
CA ARG A 18 -6.72 -11.63 2.08
C ARG A 18 -5.66 -10.78 2.77
N LEU A 19 -4.44 -10.70 2.22
CA LEU A 19 -3.37 -9.89 2.77
C LEU A 19 -3.77 -8.41 2.82
N LEU A 20 -4.30 -7.87 1.72
CA LEU A 20 -4.82 -6.50 1.68
C LEU A 20 -5.99 -6.28 2.65
N SER A 21 -6.94 -7.21 2.73
CA SER A 21 -8.15 -7.02 3.56
C SER A 21 -7.87 -7.13 5.06
N THR A 22 -6.87 -7.93 5.45
CA THR A 22 -6.50 -8.11 6.87
C THR A 22 -5.52 -7.04 7.35
N GLY A 23 -4.69 -6.51 6.45
CA GLY A 23 -3.61 -5.59 6.80
C GLY A 23 -2.52 -6.24 7.67
N GLU A 24 -2.45 -7.57 7.69
CA GLU A 24 -1.44 -8.35 8.41
C GLU A 24 -0.04 -7.98 7.88
N ASP A 25 0.87 -7.58 8.77
CA ASP A 25 2.24 -7.10 8.45
C ASP A 25 2.31 -5.84 7.56
N ALA A 26 1.25 -5.03 7.52
CA ALA A 26 1.28 -3.74 6.84
C ALA A 26 2.30 -2.78 7.46
N ASP A 27 3.17 -2.21 6.61
CA ASP A 27 4.26 -1.30 6.99
C ASP A 27 4.02 0.14 6.51
N VAL A 28 2.83 0.41 5.95
CA VAL A 28 2.33 1.74 5.59
C VAL A 28 0.83 1.84 5.80
N GLN A 29 0.38 3.03 6.22
CA GLN A 29 -1.03 3.39 6.26
C GLN A 29 -1.28 4.65 5.44
N PHE A 30 -2.45 4.74 4.82
CA PHE A 30 -2.92 5.89 4.09
C PHE A 30 -4.18 6.45 4.73
N LEU A 31 -4.21 7.75 5.02
CA LEU A 31 -5.44 8.44 5.41
C LEU A 31 -6.03 9.07 4.14
N VAL A 32 -7.03 8.42 3.56
CA VAL A 32 -7.57 8.76 2.24
C VAL A 32 -8.92 9.43 2.37
N GLY A 33 -9.17 10.46 1.57
CA GLY A 33 -10.46 11.13 1.48
C GLY A 33 -10.43 12.59 1.93
N LYS A 34 -11.58 13.25 1.86
CA LYS A 34 -11.74 14.68 2.15
C LYS A 34 -12.65 14.88 3.35
N ASP A 35 -12.36 15.93 4.12
CA ASP A 35 -13.14 16.38 5.27
C ASP A 35 -13.47 15.24 6.24
N ASP A 36 -14.76 15.00 6.49
CA ASP A 36 -15.27 13.98 7.40
C ASP A 36 -15.30 12.57 6.78
N ASN A 37 -15.07 12.44 5.47
CA ASN A 37 -15.09 11.18 4.72
C ASN A 37 -13.67 10.62 4.53
N LYS A 38 -12.91 10.53 5.63
CA LYS A 38 -11.55 9.98 5.62
C LYS A 38 -11.55 8.55 6.14
N GLU A 39 -10.77 7.69 5.49
CA GLU A 39 -10.56 6.31 5.93
C GLU A 39 -9.07 5.98 6.01
N LEU A 40 -8.69 5.26 7.06
CA LEU A 40 -7.33 4.74 7.24
C LEU A 40 -7.20 3.37 6.57
N LEU A 41 -6.30 3.26 5.61
CA LEU A 41 -6.09 2.05 4.79
C LEU A 41 -4.67 1.53 4.95
N SER A 42 -4.53 0.29 5.41
CA SER A 42 -3.25 -0.40 5.56
C SER A 42 -2.78 -1.02 4.23
N ALA A 43 -1.47 -0.98 3.97
CA ALA A 43 -0.87 -1.60 2.79
C ALA A 43 0.62 -1.97 3.03
N HIS A 44 1.27 -2.52 2.01
CA HIS A 44 2.63 -3.06 2.08
C HIS A 44 3.56 -2.35 1.09
N LYS A 45 4.55 -1.60 1.57
CA LYS A 45 5.53 -0.85 0.77
C LYS A 45 6.21 -1.73 -0.28
N PRO A 46 6.65 -2.98 -0.03
CA PRO A 46 7.28 -3.81 -1.05
C PRO A 46 6.35 -4.07 -2.25
N ILE A 47 5.07 -4.37 -2.00
CA ILE A 47 4.07 -4.63 -3.05
C ILE A 47 3.83 -3.35 -3.85
N LEU A 48 3.63 -2.22 -3.17
CA LEU A 48 3.41 -0.93 -3.82
C LEU A 48 4.63 -0.47 -4.65
N LYS A 49 5.85 -0.68 -4.13
CA LYS A 49 7.13 -0.39 -4.82
C LYS A 49 7.27 -1.19 -6.12
N MET A 50 6.86 -2.46 -6.10
CA MET A 50 6.91 -3.32 -7.29
C MET A 50 5.90 -2.89 -8.35
N ALA A 51 4.71 -2.45 -7.95
CA ALA A 51 3.62 -2.10 -8.86
C ALA A 51 3.72 -0.70 -9.47
N SER A 52 4.40 0.25 -8.81
CA SER A 52 4.48 1.63 -9.30
C SER A 52 5.79 2.30 -8.92
N LYS A 53 6.48 2.84 -9.94
CA LYS A 53 7.69 3.64 -9.75
C LYS A 53 7.42 4.91 -8.93
N VAL A 54 6.26 5.55 -9.12
CA VAL A 54 5.86 6.73 -8.34
C VAL A 54 5.71 6.38 -6.87
N LEU A 55 5.03 5.26 -6.57
CA LEU A 55 4.94 4.78 -5.18
C LEU A 55 6.32 4.39 -4.65
N ALA A 56 7.18 3.80 -5.48
CA ALA A 56 8.54 3.49 -5.07
C ALA A 56 9.34 4.73 -4.69
N GLU A 57 9.23 5.81 -5.46
CA GLU A 57 9.84 7.11 -5.20
C GLU A 57 9.26 7.80 -3.96
N MET A 58 7.95 7.70 -3.73
CA MET A 58 7.29 8.19 -2.51
C MET A 58 7.87 7.54 -1.24
N PHE A 59 8.35 6.31 -1.34
CA PHE A 59 9.02 5.58 -0.26
C PHE A 59 10.56 5.63 -0.33
N ARG A 60 11.14 6.45 -1.22
CA ARG A 60 12.58 6.49 -1.49
C ARG A 60 13.34 7.58 -0.73
N CYS A 61 12.66 8.51 -0.07
CA CYS A 61 13.25 9.52 0.81
C CYS A 61 12.89 9.17 2.26
N ASP A 62 13.68 9.40 3.32
CA ASP A 62 14.80 10.34 3.48
C ASP A 62 16.01 9.79 4.23
N ALA A 63 17.20 10.10 3.71
CA ALA A 63 18.38 10.48 4.49
C ALA A 63 18.95 11.73 3.81
N THR A 64 18.19 12.82 3.79
CA THR A 64 18.67 14.14 3.40
C THR A 64 18.10 15.16 4.37
N GLU A 65 19.00 15.92 4.97
CA GLU A 65 18.89 16.60 6.26
C GLU A 65 17.97 17.85 6.28
N ASP A 66 17.03 18.02 5.33
CA ASP A 66 16.41 19.33 5.10
C ASP A 66 14.87 19.39 5.07
N THR A 67 14.14 18.35 5.46
CA THR A 67 12.74 18.54 5.88
C THR A 67 12.38 17.67 7.07
N ASN A 68 12.19 18.31 8.23
CA ASN A 68 11.69 17.68 9.45
C ASN A 68 10.28 17.06 9.31
N ALA A 69 9.64 17.13 8.13
CA ALA A 69 8.31 16.60 7.88
C ALA A 69 8.31 15.23 7.20
N ALA A 70 9.30 14.92 6.34
CA ALA A 70 9.29 13.68 5.57
C ALA A 70 10.01 12.53 6.30
N TRP A 71 11.09 12.81 7.05
CA TRP A 71 11.74 11.85 7.97
C TRP A 71 10.80 11.38 9.09
N GLU A 72 9.94 12.26 9.59
CA GLU A 72 8.97 11.89 10.62
C GLU A 72 7.96 10.89 10.06
N VAL A 73 7.44 11.06 8.84
CA VAL A 73 6.42 10.18 8.22
C VAL A 73 6.91 8.75 7.95
N ILE A 74 8.22 8.51 7.84
CA ILE A 74 8.76 7.18 7.51
C ILE A 74 9.03 6.35 8.77
N ASN A 75 9.35 7.00 9.89
CA ASN A 75 9.68 6.37 11.16
C ASN A 75 8.62 6.55 12.26
N SER A 76 7.70 7.50 12.09
CA SER A 76 6.50 7.59 12.90
C SER A 76 5.43 6.72 12.28
N SER A 77 4.61 6.13 13.13
CA SER A 77 3.36 5.45 12.79
C SER A 77 2.31 6.36 12.10
N ASN A 78 2.72 7.49 11.52
CA ASN A 78 1.82 8.48 10.95
C ASN A 78 1.39 8.05 9.54
N PRO A 79 0.09 8.06 9.25
CA PRO A 79 -0.41 7.70 7.93
C PRO A 79 -0.08 8.76 6.88
N ILE A 80 0.15 8.30 5.65
CA ILE A 80 0.31 9.15 4.47
C ILE A 80 -1.06 9.73 4.10
N VAL A 81 -1.19 11.06 4.15
CA VAL A 81 -2.46 11.74 3.87
C VAL A 81 -2.68 11.89 2.37
N VAL A 82 -3.80 11.39 1.87
CA VAL A 82 -4.19 11.44 0.45
C VAL A 82 -5.55 12.14 0.35
N THR A 83 -5.52 13.47 0.15
CA THR A 83 -6.74 14.28 0.05
C THR A 83 -7.29 14.40 -1.36
N ASP A 84 -6.48 14.15 -2.39
CA ASP A 84 -6.89 14.39 -3.78
C ASP A 84 -7.72 13.25 -4.38
N VAL A 85 -7.84 12.13 -3.67
CA VAL A 85 -8.52 10.92 -4.12
C VAL A 85 -9.59 10.52 -3.12
N GLU A 86 -10.76 10.12 -3.63
CA GLU A 86 -11.81 9.54 -2.81
C GLU A 86 -11.44 8.12 -2.34
N VAL A 87 -12.02 7.70 -1.23
CA VAL A 87 -11.73 6.40 -0.60
C VAL A 87 -12.00 5.23 -1.55
N VAL A 88 -13.12 5.24 -2.29
CA VAL A 88 -13.53 4.12 -3.14
C VAL A 88 -12.58 3.90 -4.32
N PRO A 89 -12.25 4.92 -5.15
CA PRO A 89 -11.23 4.78 -6.18
C PRO A 89 -9.87 4.30 -5.65
N PHE A 90 -9.46 4.78 -4.48
CA PHE A 90 -8.18 4.35 -3.88
C PHE A 90 -8.19 2.88 -3.48
N LYS A 91 -9.30 2.37 -2.90
CA LYS A 91 -9.47 0.93 -2.61
C LYS A 91 -9.46 0.07 -3.86
N ILE A 92 -10.04 0.54 -4.97
CA ILE A 92 -9.98 -0.15 -6.26
C ILE A 92 -8.55 -0.20 -6.78
N MET A 93 -7.80 0.91 -6.71
CA MET A 93 -6.39 0.96 -7.09
C MET A 93 -5.55 -0.02 -6.26
N LEU A 94 -5.72 -0.06 -4.93
CA LEU A 94 -5.04 -1.03 -4.08
C LEU A 94 -5.42 -2.47 -4.44
N SER A 95 -6.71 -2.74 -4.68
CA SER A 95 -7.15 -4.09 -5.06
C SER A 95 -6.51 -4.53 -6.37
N TYR A 96 -6.45 -3.64 -7.37
CA TYR A 96 -5.78 -3.89 -8.64
C TYR A 96 -4.30 -4.23 -8.44
N ILE A 97 -3.55 -3.39 -7.72
CA ILE A 97 -2.12 -3.60 -7.41
C ILE A 97 -1.83 -4.97 -6.77
N TYR A 98 -2.76 -5.51 -5.98
CA TYR A 98 -2.55 -6.77 -5.28
C TYR A 98 -2.93 -8.00 -6.11
N THR A 99 -3.70 -7.86 -7.18
CA THR A 99 -4.34 -9.02 -7.83
C THR A 99 -4.06 -9.18 -9.31
N ASP A 100 -3.54 -8.14 -9.96
CA ASP A 100 -3.09 -8.13 -11.37
C ASP A 100 -1.57 -8.34 -11.45
#